data_AF-A0A0P7CID2-F1
#
_entry.id   AF-A0A0P7CID2-F1
#
_cell.length_a   1.000
_cell.length_b   1.000
_cell.length_c   1.000
_cell.angle_alpha   90.00
_cell.angle_beta   90.00
_cell.angle_gamma   90.00
#
_symmetry.space_group_name_H-M   'P 1'
#
loop_
_entity.id
_entity.type
_entity.pdbx_description
1 polymer ?
#
loop_
_entity_poly.entity_id
_entity_poly.type
_entity_poly.pdbx_seq_one_letter_code
_entity_poly.pdbx_strand_id
1 'polypeptide(L)'
;MLRNRLFHAKAASDAAPAAGLVTGYARLIQRGSRGAALVASWARIILVRMTQPGVQVGFDSFIGPGCTIRCTPRGTMVIRRTVLIRDVQLEAADGALLTLDTAYLAAHCVVVARQRVDVGAGSLLAEMSVVRDQDHVVGPGVPGMAMRFASTPVTLGRNVWIGAKATVLRGVTVGDDAVVGAGAVVTRDVPPGARVGGVPAVPLGTSRPDAAPADERADVPTAALPATAAVPAATAAPAVLPAPRSAEQPISAARAGSAARAGSAPASHPDS
;
A
#
# COMPACT_ATOMS: atom_id res chain seq x y z
N MET A 1 32.60 16.01 16.73
CA MET A 1 32.68 16.68 15.41
C MET A 1 33.23 15.68 14.40
N LEU A 2 32.40 15.15 13.49
CA LEU A 2 32.79 14.81 12.12
C LEU A 2 31.49 14.56 11.33
N ARG A 3 31.19 15.45 10.39
CA ARG A 3 29.96 15.52 9.60
C ARG A 3 30.09 14.66 8.34
N ASN A 4 29.03 13.90 8.05
CA ASN A 4 28.29 13.90 6.78
C ASN A 4 29.10 14.19 5.51
N ARG A 5 29.53 13.15 4.80
CA ARG A 5 29.82 13.21 3.36
C ARG A 5 29.52 11.85 2.72
N LEU A 6 28.41 11.75 2.01
CA LEU A 6 28.18 10.89 0.84
C LEU A 6 26.73 11.06 0.37
N PHE A 7 26.40 12.22 -0.20
CA PHE A 7 25.23 12.39 -1.08
C PHE A 7 25.44 13.63 -1.95
N HIS A 8 26.15 13.48 -3.06
CA HIS A 8 26.16 14.32 -4.27
C HIS A 8 26.54 13.33 -5.39
N ALA A 9 25.95 13.27 -6.58
CA ALA A 9 24.87 14.02 -7.20
C ALA A 9 24.31 13.12 -8.33
N LYS A 10 23.00 13.11 -8.54
CA LYS A 10 22.42 12.71 -9.82
C LYS A 10 21.81 13.96 -10.44
N ALA A 11 22.33 14.32 -11.61
CA ALA A 11 22.05 15.55 -12.31
C ALA A 11 20.54 15.75 -12.54
N ALA A 12 20.11 17.00 -12.35
CA ALA A 12 18.84 17.51 -12.81
C ALA A 12 18.94 17.81 -14.31
N SER A 13 18.15 17.12 -15.13
CA SER A 13 17.63 17.63 -16.40
C SER A 13 16.44 16.77 -16.83
N ASP A 14 15.41 17.44 -17.33
CA ASP A 14 14.13 16.94 -17.86
C ASP A 14 13.03 16.65 -16.81
N ALA A 15 12.70 17.70 -16.05
CA ALA A 15 11.51 17.78 -15.21
C ALA A 15 10.33 18.44 -15.96
N ALA A 16 9.54 17.67 -16.73
CA ALA A 16 8.20 18.08 -17.21
C ALA A 16 7.48 16.88 -17.87
N PRO A 17 6.76 16.02 -17.11
CA PRO A 17 5.29 16.20 -17.00
C PRO A 17 4.69 15.88 -15.60
N ALA A 18 5.44 15.21 -14.70
CA ALA A 18 4.98 14.84 -13.35
C ALA A 18 4.71 16.06 -12.44
N ALA A 19 5.44 17.16 -12.67
CA ALA A 19 5.23 18.41 -11.95
C ALA A 19 3.81 18.97 -12.20
N GLY A 20 3.24 18.82 -13.40
CA GLY A 20 1.91 19.37 -13.73
C GLY A 20 0.77 18.65 -13.02
N LEU A 21 0.88 17.33 -12.82
CA LEU A 21 -0.17 16.48 -12.25
C LEU A 21 -0.22 16.58 -10.72
N VAL A 22 0.94 16.62 -10.05
CA VAL A 22 1.04 16.91 -8.61
C VAL A 22 0.67 18.36 -8.32
N THR A 23 1.09 19.31 -9.16
CA THR A 23 0.66 20.72 -9.01
C THR A 23 -0.83 20.88 -9.33
N GLY A 24 -1.41 20.04 -10.20
CA GLY A 24 -2.83 20.00 -10.52
C GLY A 24 -3.68 19.44 -9.38
N TYR A 25 -3.26 18.35 -8.75
CA TYR A 25 -3.97 17.76 -7.62
C TYR A 25 -3.77 18.55 -6.31
N ALA A 26 -2.56 19.08 -6.08
CA ALA A 26 -2.32 20.05 -5.01
C ALA A 26 -3.17 21.33 -5.21
N ARG A 27 -3.38 21.77 -6.46
CA ARG A 27 -4.33 22.84 -6.81
C ARG A 27 -5.81 22.44 -6.71
N LEU A 28 -6.15 21.16 -6.86
CA LEU A 28 -7.52 20.65 -6.71
C LEU A 28 -7.96 20.59 -5.24
N ILE A 29 -7.07 20.17 -4.33
CA ILE A 29 -7.29 20.21 -2.87
C ILE A 29 -7.42 21.66 -2.38
N GLN A 30 -6.85 22.61 -3.11
CA GLN A 30 -7.10 24.01 -2.90
C GLN A 30 -8.47 24.36 -3.55
N ARG A 31 -9.66 24.30 -2.93
CA ARG A 31 -10.82 25.25 -3.15
C ARG A 31 -11.78 25.24 -1.95
N GLY A 32 -12.06 26.43 -1.38
CA GLY A 32 -13.03 26.66 -0.30
C GLY A 32 -12.52 26.47 1.14
N SER A 33 -11.80 25.39 1.45
CA SER A 33 -11.32 25.02 2.80
C SER A 33 -9.78 24.95 2.91
N ARG A 34 -9.11 25.59 1.93
CA ARG A 34 -7.71 25.40 1.51
C ARG A 34 -6.66 25.57 2.61
N GLY A 35 -6.80 26.58 3.46
CA GLY A 35 -5.80 26.93 4.46
C GLY A 35 -5.76 25.94 5.63
N ALA A 36 -6.94 25.57 6.15
CA ALA A 36 -7.04 24.69 7.31
C ALA A 36 -6.48 23.29 7.02
N ALA A 37 -6.74 22.73 5.83
CA ALA A 37 -6.20 21.43 5.43
C ALA A 37 -4.67 21.46 5.30
N LEU A 38 -4.11 22.52 4.72
CA LEU A 38 -2.66 22.71 4.62
C LEU A 38 -2.00 22.90 5.99
N VAL A 39 -2.59 23.73 6.87
CA VAL A 39 -2.12 23.91 8.24
C VAL A 39 -2.17 22.61 9.03
N ALA A 40 -3.25 21.84 8.90
CA ALA A 40 -3.36 20.52 9.52
C ALA A 40 -2.31 19.54 8.97
N SER A 41 -2.05 19.56 7.67
CA SER A 41 -0.97 18.78 7.05
C SER A 41 0.41 19.19 7.61
N TRP A 42 0.69 20.48 7.73
CA TRP A 42 1.94 20.97 8.31
C TRP A 42 2.09 20.57 9.78
N ALA A 43 1.02 20.63 10.57
CA ALA A 43 1.02 20.14 11.95
C ALA A 43 1.34 18.64 12.01
N ARG A 44 0.79 17.82 11.09
CA ARG A 44 1.14 16.40 10.98
C ARG A 44 2.60 16.19 10.57
N ILE A 45 3.12 16.97 9.63
CA ILE A 45 4.53 16.93 9.23
C ILE A 45 5.45 17.24 10.41
N ILE A 46 5.13 18.27 11.20
CA ILE A 46 5.89 18.61 12.41
C ILE A 46 5.84 17.46 13.41
N LEU A 47 4.65 16.92 13.69
CA LEU A 47 4.46 15.80 14.62
C LEU A 47 5.23 14.55 14.17
N VAL A 48 5.19 14.21 12.88
CA VAL A 48 5.95 13.08 12.31
C VAL A 48 7.44 13.30 12.49
N ARG A 49 7.97 14.49 12.18
CA ARG A 49 9.40 14.80 12.39
C ARG A 49 9.83 14.71 13.86
N MET A 50 8.96 15.13 14.78
CA MET A 50 9.22 15.08 16.23
C MET A 50 9.16 13.65 16.78
N THR A 51 8.29 12.80 16.24
CA THR A 51 8.02 11.46 16.78
C THR A 51 8.72 10.34 16.02
N GLN A 52 9.15 10.57 14.78
CA GLN A 52 9.76 9.59 13.88
C GLN A 52 11.11 10.13 13.35
N PRO A 53 12.22 10.04 14.12
CA PRO A 53 13.50 10.67 13.76
C PRO A 53 14.13 10.15 12.45
N GLY A 54 13.74 8.95 12.00
CA GLY A 54 14.15 8.39 10.71
C GLY A 54 13.36 8.90 9.51
N VAL A 55 12.38 9.79 9.68
CA VAL A 55 11.52 10.31 8.60
C VAL A 55 11.99 11.69 8.15
N GLN A 56 12.30 11.80 6.86
CA GLN A 56 12.61 13.05 6.17
C GLN A 56 11.44 13.39 5.25
N VAL A 57 10.61 14.35 5.66
CA VAL A 57 9.46 14.84 4.88
C VAL A 57 9.48 16.36 4.85
N GLY A 58 9.30 16.96 3.67
CA GLY A 58 9.26 18.42 3.48
C GLY A 58 7.83 18.99 3.57
N PHE A 59 7.71 20.30 3.81
CA PHE A 59 6.41 21.01 3.79
C PHE A 59 5.83 21.21 2.39
N ASP A 60 6.58 20.81 1.36
CA ASP A 60 6.16 20.63 -0.02
C ASP A 60 5.39 19.33 -0.26
N SER A 61 5.25 18.49 0.77
CA SER A 61 4.39 17.29 0.79
C SER A 61 3.07 17.57 1.52
N PHE A 62 2.07 16.74 1.28
CA PHE A 62 0.77 16.80 1.95
C PHE A 62 0.48 15.50 2.69
N ILE A 63 0.14 15.60 3.98
CA ILE A 63 -0.29 14.49 4.83
C ILE A 63 -1.73 14.77 5.28
N GLY A 64 -2.68 14.08 4.67
CA GLY A 64 -4.07 14.19 5.06
C GLY A 64 -4.42 13.36 6.30
N PRO A 65 -5.70 13.40 6.72
CA PRO A 65 -6.15 12.82 7.98
C PRO A 65 -5.98 11.29 8.02
N GLY A 66 -5.73 10.74 9.21
CA GLY A 66 -5.65 9.29 9.43
C GLY A 66 -4.38 8.62 8.89
N CYS A 67 -3.52 9.33 8.15
CA CYS A 67 -2.27 8.74 7.67
C CYS A 67 -1.37 8.34 8.84
N THR A 68 -0.85 7.11 8.79
CA THR A 68 0.09 6.58 9.78
C THR A 68 1.46 6.46 9.15
N ILE A 69 2.45 7.08 9.77
CA ILE A 69 3.84 7.07 9.29
C ILE A 69 4.70 6.54 10.43
N ARG A 70 5.31 5.38 10.23
CA ARG A 70 6.14 4.71 11.22
C ARG A 70 7.52 4.42 10.65
N CYS A 71 8.54 4.86 11.35
CA CYS A 71 9.93 4.53 11.04
C CYS A 71 10.56 3.93 12.29
N THR A 72 10.86 2.65 12.24
CA THR A 72 11.50 1.93 13.34
C THR A 72 12.94 2.40 13.56
N PRO A 73 13.56 2.12 14.72
CA PRO A 73 14.96 2.46 14.95
C PRO A 73 15.87 1.96 13.81
N ARG A 74 16.77 2.83 13.34
CA ARG A 74 17.67 2.64 12.18
C ARG A 74 16.99 2.66 10.81
N GLY A 75 15.66 2.64 10.73
CA GLY A 75 14.94 2.83 9.48
C GLY A 75 15.17 4.24 8.93
N THR A 76 15.09 4.38 7.61
CA THR A 76 15.09 5.67 6.93
C THR A 76 13.88 5.74 6.01
N MET A 77 13.12 6.81 6.13
CA MET A 77 12.00 7.11 5.24
C MET A 77 12.18 8.50 4.65
N VAL A 78 12.15 8.61 3.32
CA VAL A 78 12.29 9.87 2.61
C VAL A 78 11.03 10.12 1.80
N ILE A 79 10.32 11.20 2.11
CA ILE A 79 9.08 11.61 1.43
C ILE A 79 9.32 12.98 0.80
N ARG A 80 9.30 13.04 -0.54
CA ARG A 80 9.52 14.27 -1.32
C ARG A 80 8.26 14.62 -2.09
N ARG A 81 7.79 15.87 -2.07
CA ARG A 81 6.65 16.35 -2.90
C ARG A 81 5.52 15.33 -3.10
N THR A 82 5.15 14.61 -2.05
CA THR A 82 4.20 13.50 -2.12
C THR A 82 2.88 13.91 -1.48
N VAL A 83 1.78 13.45 -2.06
CA VAL A 83 0.43 13.66 -1.52
C VAL A 83 -0.09 12.35 -0.94
N LEU A 84 -0.33 12.32 0.37
CA LEU A 84 -1.01 11.24 1.08
C LEU A 84 -2.43 11.70 1.41
N ILE A 85 -3.46 11.08 0.85
CA ILE A 85 -4.83 11.60 0.96
C ILE A 85 -5.45 11.36 2.32
N ARG A 86 -5.80 10.13 2.65
CA ARG A 86 -6.36 9.78 3.95
C ARG A 86 -6.06 8.33 4.26
N ASP A 87 -5.85 8.05 5.54
CA ASP A 87 -5.73 6.69 6.03
C ASP A 87 -4.60 5.89 5.31
N VAL A 88 -3.59 6.58 4.77
CA VAL A 88 -2.43 5.94 4.13
C VAL A 88 -1.49 5.43 5.20
N GLN A 89 -1.04 4.19 5.08
CA GLN A 89 -0.06 3.59 5.98
C GLN A 89 1.30 3.48 5.31
N LEU A 90 2.30 4.15 5.91
CA LEU A 90 3.70 4.06 5.52
C LEU A 90 4.52 3.49 6.67
N GLU A 91 5.31 2.46 6.39
CA GLU A 91 6.18 1.85 7.38
C GLU A 91 7.57 1.51 6.81
N ALA A 92 8.61 1.95 7.52
CA ALA A 92 9.99 1.49 7.34
C ALA A 92 10.43 0.73 8.60
N ALA A 93 10.38 -0.60 8.53
CA ALA A 93 10.71 -1.50 9.63
C ALA A 93 12.16 -1.99 9.57
N ASP A 94 12.71 -2.41 10.72
CA ASP A 94 13.99 -3.13 10.85
C ASP A 94 15.21 -2.51 10.13
N GLY A 95 15.33 -1.19 10.10
CA GLY A 95 16.45 -0.55 9.39
C GLY A 95 16.25 -0.37 7.88
N ALA A 96 15.04 -0.62 7.38
CA ALA A 96 14.71 -0.49 5.96
C ALA A 96 14.80 0.95 5.43
N LEU A 97 14.90 1.04 4.11
CA LEU A 97 14.78 2.28 3.36
C LEU A 97 13.43 2.35 2.62
N LEU A 98 12.60 3.33 2.94
CA LEU A 98 11.40 3.66 2.16
C LEU A 98 11.58 5.03 1.48
N THR A 99 11.58 5.06 0.16
CA THR A 99 11.66 6.31 -0.60
C THR A 99 10.39 6.55 -1.38
N LEU A 100 9.74 7.68 -1.14
CA LEU A 100 8.72 8.26 -1.99
C LEU A 100 9.32 9.54 -2.60
N ASP A 101 9.61 9.51 -3.90
CA ASP A 101 9.91 10.75 -4.63
C ASP A 101 8.59 11.48 -4.90
N THR A 102 8.36 12.10 -6.05
CA THR A 102 7.10 12.82 -6.30
C THR A 102 5.94 11.85 -6.57
N ALA A 103 5.17 11.45 -5.56
CA ALA A 103 4.11 10.45 -5.72
C ALA A 103 2.74 10.90 -5.20
N TYR A 104 1.70 10.19 -5.61
CA TYR A 104 0.34 10.34 -5.09
C TYR A 104 -0.17 9.01 -4.56
N LEU A 105 -0.59 8.98 -3.29
CA LEU A 105 -1.18 7.82 -2.66
C LEU A 105 -2.62 8.14 -2.27
N ALA A 106 -3.55 7.45 -2.93
CA ALA A 106 -4.97 7.55 -2.66
C ALA A 106 -5.33 6.92 -1.30
N ALA A 107 -6.61 6.99 -0.94
CA ALA A 107 -7.07 6.54 0.36
C ALA A 107 -6.71 5.08 0.65
N HIS A 108 -6.28 4.78 1.88
CA HIS A 108 -6.02 3.41 2.38
C HIS A 108 -4.88 2.66 1.68
N CYS A 109 -4.00 3.34 0.96
CA CYS A 109 -2.79 2.69 0.43
C CYS A 109 -1.90 2.23 1.59
N VAL A 110 -1.26 1.07 1.41
CA VAL A 110 -0.31 0.50 2.37
C VAL A 110 1.03 0.29 1.69
N VAL A 111 2.08 0.97 2.17
CA VAL A 111 3.45 0.80 1.68
C VAL A 111 4.36 0.46 2.85
N VAL A 112 4.94 -0.74 2.82
CA VAL A 112 5.78 -1.24 3.92
C VAL A 112 7.11 -1.75 3.37
N ALA A 113 8.21 -1.25 3.94
CA ALA A 113 9.56 -1.70 3.68
C ALA A 113 10.14 -2.37 4.93
N ARG A 114 10.66 -3.59 4.79
CA ARG A 114 11.55 -4.28 5.74
C ARG A 114 12.99 -4.38 5.24
N GLN A 115 13.24 -4.13 3.95
CA GLN A 115 14.56 -3.98 3.37
C GLN A 115 14.66 -2.67 2.58
N ARG A 116 13.95 -2.57 1.45
CA ARG A 116 13.90 -1.38 0.60
C ARG A 116 12.66 -1.36 -0.29
N VAL A 117 11.92 -0.24 -0.26
CA VAL A 117 10.87 0.08 -1.24
C VAL A 117 11.12 1.46 -1.80
N ASP A 118 11.06 1.59 -3.13
CA ASP A 118 11.20 2.88 -3.81
C ASP A 118 10.03 3.12 -4.72
N VAL A 119 9.47 4.32 -4.62
CA VAL A 119 8.41 4.83 -5.49
C VAL A 119 8.97 6.01 -6.26
N GLY A 120 9.19 5.80 -7.56
CA GLY A 120 9.72 6.81 -8.46
C GLY A 120 8.77 7.98 -8.69
N ALA A 121 9.33 9.08 -9.20
CA ALA A 121 8.61 10.32 -9.47
C ALA A 121 7.48 10.14 -10.49
N GLY A 122 6.37 10.84 -10.27
CA GLY A 122 5.16 10.80 -11.09
C GLY A 122 4.24 9.62 -10.83
N SER A 123 4.60 8.70 -9.93
CA SER A 123 3.82 7.48 -9.71
C SER A 123 2.54 7.72 -8.91
N LEU A 124 1.49 7.00 -9.29
CA LEU A 124 0.14 7.09 -8.75
C LEU A 124 -0.27 5.73 -8.19
N LEU A 125 -0.58 5.69 -6.90
CA LEU A 125 -1.14 4.53 -6.21
C LEU A 125 -2.61 4.80 -5.92
N ALA A 126 -3.50 4.08 -6.59
CA ALA A 126 -4.94 4.17 -6.39
C ALA A 126 -5.37 3.45 -5.10
N GLU A 127 -6.62 3.66 -4.71
CA GLU A 127 -7.13 3.35 -3.38
C GLU A 127 -6.91 1.89 -2.99
N MET A 128 -6.57 1.67 -1.72
CA MET A 128 -6.39 0.33 -1.13
C MET A 128 -5.31 -0.52 -1.82
N SER A 129 -4.42 0.08 -2.62
CA SER A 129 -3.28 -0.64 -3.18
C SER A 129 -2.24 -0.95 -2.09
N VAL A 130 -1.53 -2.06 -2.26
CA VAL A 130 -0.54 -2.56 -1.30
C VAL A 130 0.80 -2.76 -2.00
N VAL A 131 1.87 -2.23 -1.41
CA VAL A 131 3.26 -2.46 -1.85
C VAL A 131 4.06 -2.92 -0.63
N ARG A 132 4.67 -4.09 -0.72
CA ARG A 132 5.49 -4.64 0.37
C ARG A 132 6.66 -5.47 -0.15
N ASP A 133 7.79 -5.37 0.53
CA ASP A 133 9.02 -6.06 0.18
C ASP A 133 9.26 -7.32 1.00
N GLN A 134 8.25 -7.81 1.73
CA GLN A 134 8.36 -8.94 2.64
C GLN A 134 7.16 -9.89 2.62
N ASP A 135 7.46 -11.17 2.86
CA ASP A 135 6.51 -12.23 3.18
C ASP A 135 6.84 -12.84 4.54
N HIS A 136 5.85 -13.47 5.18
CA HIS A 136 6.13 -14.34 6.31
C HIS A 136 6.82 -15.62 5.86
N VAL A 137 7.88 -16.02 6.56
CA VAL A 137 8.50 -17.33 6.36
C VAL A 137 7.53 -18.38 6.89
N VAL A 138 7.06 -19.24 5.98
CA VAL A 138 6.20 -20.38 6.29
C VAL A 138 6.95 -21.67 5.97
N GLY A 139 6.79 -22.69 6.79
CA GLY A 139 7.40 -23.99 6.56
C GLY A 139 7.24 -24.94 7.74
N PRO A 140 7.57 -26.23 7.56
CA PRO A 140 7.57 -27.20 8.64
C PRO A 140 8.42 -26.72 9.82
N GLY A 141 7.86 -26.76 11.02
CA GLY A 141 8.56 -26.34 12.25
C GLY A 141 8.71 -24.82 12.45
N VAL A 142 8.11 -23.98 11.59
CA VAL A 142 8.06 -22.52 11.80
C VAL A 142 6.65 -22.14 12.28
N PRO A 143 6.46 -21.81 13.57
CA PRO A 143 5.16 -21.36 14.04
C PRO A 143 4.74 -20.07 13.31
N GLY A 144 3.47 -19.97 12.92
CA GLY A 144 2.96 -18.75 12.26
C GLY A 144 3.17 -17.48 13.09
N MET A 145 3.10 -17.59 14.42
CA MET A 145 3.36 -16.48 15.35
C MET A 145 4.85 -16.14 15.52
N ALA A 146 5.77 -16.87 14.87
CA ALA A 146 7.20 -16.56 14.93
C ALA A 146 7.56 -15.26 14.20
N MET A 147 6.64 -14.71 13.38
CA MET A 147 6.78 -13.42 12.69
C MET A 147 8.12 -13.25 11.96
N ARG A 148 8.64 -14.34 11.38
CA ARG A 148 9.86 -14.32 10.56
C ARG A 148 9.51 -13.78 9.19
N PHE A 149 10.39 -12.96 8.62
CA PHE A 149 10.20 -12.35 7.31
C PHE A 149 11.30 -12.76 6.33
N ALA A 150 10.91 -13.01 5.08
CA ALA A 150 11.82 -13.01 3.95
C ALA A 150 11.58 -11.72 3.17
N SER A 151 12.63 -10.93 2.99
CA SER A 151 12.53 -9.62 2.33
C SER A 151 13.36 -9.58 1.05
N THR A 152 12.84 -8.88 0.04
CA THR A 152 13.54 -8.62 -1.23
C THR A 152 13.02 -7.30 -1.78
N PRO A 153 13.89 -6.35 -2.18
CA PRO A 153 13.47 -4.98 -2.50
C PRO A 153 12.37 -4.89 -3.55
N VAL A 154 11.53 -3.87 -3.43
CA VAL A 154 10.54 -3.51 -4.46
C VAL A 154 10.87 -2.15 -5.04
N THR A 155 10.81 -2.02 -6.36
CA THR A 155 11.06 -0.76 -7.05
C THR A 155 9.91 -0.46 -7.99
N LEU A 156 9.23 0.67 -7.79
CA LEU A 156 8.35 1.26 -8.78
C LEU A 156 9.13 2.37 -9.49
N GLY A 157 9.20 2.29 -10.82
CA GLY A 157 9.83 3.28 -11.67
C GLY A 157 9.11 4.63 -11.66
N ARG A 158 9.42 5.45 -12.66
CA ARG A 158 8.76 6.74 -12.87
C ARG A 158 7.39 6.57 -13.52
N ASN A 159 6.45 7.44 -13.19
CA ASN A 159 5.11 7.48 -13.78
C ASN A 159 4.35 6.14 -13.75
N VAL A 160 4.61 5.29 -12.75
CA VAL A 160 3.92 4.01 -12.62
C VAL A 160 2.50 4.26 -12.12
N TRP A 161 1.51 3.60 -12.71
CA TRP A 161 0.15 3.57 -12.19
C TRP A 161 -0.16 2.22 -11.56
N ILE A 162 -0.36 2.20 -10.23
CA ILE A 162 -0.88 1.07 -9.50
C ILE A 162 -2.40 1.23 -9.32
N GLY A 163 -3.18 0.35 -9.96
CA GLY A 163 -4.63 0.34 -9.91
C GLY A 163 -5.20 0.04 -8.51
N ALA A 164 -6.46 0.40 -8.29
CA ALA A 164 -7.10 0.26 -6.99
C ALA A 164 -7.10 -1.21 -6.55
N LYS A 165 -6.81 -1.46 -5.26
CA LYS A 165 -6.70 -2.81 -4.68
C LYS A 165 -5.65 -3.73 -5.32
N ALA A 166 -4.74 -3.19 -6.14
CA ALA A 166 -3.62 -3.98 -6.64
C ALA A 166 -2.57 -4.21 -5.54
N THR A 167 -1.89 -5.35 -5.59
CA THR A 167 -0.83 -5.74 -4.64
C THR A 167 0.47 -6.01 -5.40
N VAL A 168 1.55 -5.34 -5.01
CA VAL A 168 2.91 -5.58 -5.52
C VAL A 168 3.70 -6.33 -4.45
N LEU A 169 4.18 -7.52 -4.79
CA LEU A 169 4.90 -8.42 -3.88
C LEU A 169 6.41 -8.16 -3.89
N ARG A 170 7.08 -8.75 -2.89
CA ARG A 170 8.52 -8.61 -2.70
C ARG A 170 9.33 -9.02 -3.93
N GLY A 171 10.45 -8.34 -4.15
CA GLY A 171 11.38 -8.64 -5.23
C GLY A 171 10.94 -8.17 -6.61
N VAL A 172 9.81 -7.46 -6.72
CA VAL A 172 9.29 -6.98 -8.00
C VAL A 172 9.85 -5.59 -8.34
N THR A 173 10.30 -5.46 -9.59
CA THR A 173 10.55 -4.18 -10.27
C THR A 173 9.43 -3.89 -11.26
N VAL A 174 8.72 -2.77 -11.06
CA VAL A 174 7.76 -2.23 -12.02
C VAL A 174 8.45 -1.11 -12.79
N GLY A 175 8.68 -1.31 -14.09
CA GLY A 175 9.40 -0.38 -14.95
C GLY A 175 8.68 0.96 -15.15
N ASP A 176 9.42 1.94 -15.64
CA ASP A 176 8.91 3.28 -15.94
C ASP A 176 7.67 3.23 -16.84
N ASP A 177 6.70 4.11 -16.61
CA ASP A 177 5.46 4.28 -17.38
C ASP A 177 4.55 3.02 -17.43
N ALA A 178 4.81 2.01 -16.60
CA ALA A 178 4.00 0.79 -16.54
C ALA A 178 2.67 1.01 -15.80
N VAL A 179 1.66 0.22 -16.17
CA VAL A 179 0.32 0.25 -15.57
C VAL A 179 -0.05 -1.12 -15.02
N VAL A 180 -0.43 -1.15 -13.74
CA VAL A 180 -0.97 -2.32 -13.05
C VAL A 180 -2.47 -2.12 -12.91
N GLY A 181 -3.26 -3.03 -13.49
CA GLY A 181 -4.72 -3.00 -13.42
C GLY A 181 -5.26 -3.15 -12.00
N ALA A 182 -6.49 -2.70 -11.79
CA ALA A 182 -7.17 -2.82 -10.50
C ALA A 182 -7.30 -4.30 -10.07
N GLY A 183 -7.15 -4.55 -8.77
CA GLY A 183 -7.23 -5.89 -8.18
C GLY A 183 -6.13 -6.87 -8.58
N ALA A 184 -5.09 -6.42 -9.30
CA ALA A 184 -4.02 -7.30 -9.76
C ALA A 184 -3.05 -7.70 -8.63
N VAL A 185 -2.45 -8.88 -8.72
CA VAL A 185 -1.37 -9.33 -7.82
C VAL A 185 -0.09 -9.52 -8.63
N VAL A 186 0.84 -8.57 -8.49
CA VAL A 186 2.09 -8.54 -9.25
C VAL A 186 3.13 -9.40 -8.53
N THR A 187 3.48 -10.51 -9.17
CA THR A 187 4.39 -11.56 -8.64
C THR A 187 5.74 -11.58 -9.35
N ARG A 188 5.90 -10.82 -10.44
CA ARG A 188 7.09 -10.79 -11.31
C ARG A 188 7.29 -9.37 -11.83
N ASP A 189 8.50 -9.08 -12.26
CA ASP A 189 8.87 -7.80 -12.85
C ASP A 189 7.94 -7.42 -14.03
N VAL A 190 7.64 -6.14 -14.11
CA VAL A 190 6.82 -5.54 -15.16
C VAL A 190 7.73 -4.67 -16.02
N PRO A 191 7.88 -4.95 -17.32
CA PRO A 191 8.71 -4.12 -18.20
C PRO A 191 8.23 -2.66 -18.26
N PRO A 192 9.13 -1.69 -18.55
CA PRO A 192 8.73 -0.32 -18.80
C PRO A 192 7.63 -0.20 -19.88
N GLY A 193 6.65 0.65 -19.65
CA GLY A 193 5.51 0.89 -20.53
C GLY A 193 4.49 -0.26 -20.64
N ALA A 194 4.76 -1.40 -19.99
CA ALA A 194 3.87 -2.55 -20.05
C ALA A 194 2.60 -2.32 -19.21
N ARG A 195 1.52 -2.98 -19.62
CA ARG A 195 0.26 -3.01 -18.88
C ARG A 195 0.02 -4.43 -18.41
N VAL A 196 -0.23 -4.63 -17.12
CA VAL A 196 -0.49 -5.96 -16.55
C VAL A 196 -1.75 -5.95 -15.72
N GLY A 197 -2.41 -7.10 -15.58
CA GLY A 197 -3.60 -7.24 -14.75
C GLY A 197 -3.89 -8.70 -14.39
N GLY A 198 -4.76 -8.93 -13.41
CA GLY A 198 -5.15 -10.27 -12.96
C GLY A 198 -4.37 -10.80 -11.76
N VAL A 199 -4.67 -12.04 -11.36
CA VAL A 199 -4.08 -12.75 -10.21
C VAL A 199 -3.66 -14.16 -10.64
N PRO A 200 -2.36 -14.42 -10.87
CA PRO A 200 -1.26 -13.45 -10.90
C PRO A 200 -1.38 -12.47 -12.07
N ALA A 201 -0.75 -11.30 -11.94
CA ALA A 201 -0.75 -10.29 -12.99
C ALA A 201 -0.02 -10.81 -14.24
N VAL A 202 -0.66 -10.67 -15.39
CA VAL A 202 -0.13 -11.02 -16.71
C VAL A 202 -0.24 -9.83 -17.64
N PRO A 203 0.61 -9.74 -18.71
CA PRO A 203 0.48 -8.69 -19.72
C PRO A 203 -0.94 -8.63 -20.28
N LEU A 204 -1.51 -7.42 -20.30
CA LEU A 204 -2.76 -7.12 -20.98
C LEU A 204 -2.45 -6.88 -22.45
N GLY A 205 -3.29 -7.41 -23.35
CA GLY A 205 -3.13 -7.22 -24.79
C GLY A 205 -3.07 -5.74 -25.19
N THR A 206 -2.50 -5.47 -26.36
CA THR A 206 -2.27 -4.11 -26.89
C THR A 206 -3.54 -3.39 -27.33
N SER A 207 -4.72 -4.02 -27.24
CA SER A 207 -5.99 -3.40 -27.59
C SER A 207 -6.28 -2.26 -26.62
N ARG A 208 -5.92 -1.05 -27.04
CA ARG A 208 -6.49 0.18 -26.54
C ARG A 208 -8.02 0.02 -26.63
N PRO A 209 -8.81 0.25 -25.58
CA PRO A 209 -10.06 0.96 -25.84
C PRO A 209 -9.63 2.24 -26.54
N ASP A 210 -10.16 2.51 -27.73
CA ASP A 210 -9.66 3.49 -28.70
C ASP A 210 -8.95 4.69 -28.07
N ALA A 211 -7.79 5.02 -28.66
CA ALA A 211 -7.14 6.28 -28.37
C ALA A 211 -8.17 7.40 -28.57
N ALA A 212 -8.61 8.05 -27.49
CA ALA A 212 -8.99 9.45 -27.62
C ALA A 212 -7.82 10.13 -28.34
N PRO A 213 -8.06 10.86 -29.44
CA PRO A 213 -7.02 11.45 -30.25
C PRO A 213 -6.11 12.34 -29.39
N ALA A 214 -4.83 12.41 -29.78
CA ALA A 214 -3.79 13.13 -29.05
C ALA A 214 -3.96 14.67 -29.06
N ASP A 215 -5.08 15.19 -29.58
CA ASP A 215 -5.49 16.59 -29.51
C ASP A 215 -6.41 16.90 -28.33
N GLU A 216 -7.01 15.88 -27.70
CA GLU A 216 -7.62 16.02 -26.39
C GLU A 216 -6.51 15.90 -25.33
N ARG A 217 -5.70 16.95 -25.25
CA ARG A 217 -5.43 17.50 -23.92
C ARG A 217 -6.82 17.80 -23.38
N ALA A 218 -7.42 16.81 -22.71
CA ALA A 218 -8.43 17.11 -21.73
C ALA A 218 -7.73 18.03 -20.74
N ASP A 219 -7.82 19.34 -21.02
CA ASP A 219 -8.20 20.28 -20.00
C ASP A 219 -9.17 19.48 -19.13
N VAL A 220 -8.69 19.06 -17.95
CA VAL A 220 -9.58 18.57 -16.90
C VAL A 220 -10.73 19.57 -16.93
N PRO A 221 -11.95 19.17 -17.31
CA PRO A 221 -12.95 20.12 -17.71
C PRO A 221 -13.00 21.22 -16.66
N THR A 222 -12.73 22.46 -17.07
CA THR A 222 -13.19 23.63 -16.29
C THR A 222 -14.71 23.74 -16.42
N ALA A 223 -15.41 22.63 -16.69
CA ALA A 223 -16.79 22.46 -16.33
C ALA A 223 -16.86 22.70 -14.83
N ALA A 224 -17.48 23.83 -14.47
CA ALA A 224 -18.07 24.00 -13.17
C ALA A 224 -18.85 22.71 -12.85
N LEU A 225 -18.28 21.83 -12.03
CA LEU A 225 -19.03 20.74 -11.44
C LEU A 225 -20.17 21.40 -10.66
N PRO A 226 -21.41 20.90 -10.81
CA PRO A 226 -22.60 21.62 -10.41
C PRO A 226 -22.48 22.09 -8.97
N ALA A 227 -22.71 23.39 -8.78
CA ALA A 227 -22.98 23.92 -7.46
C ALA A 227 -24.14 23.09 -6.88
N THR A 228 -23.94 22.60 -5.66
CA THR A 228 -24.94 21.93 -4.82
C THR A 228 -25.39 20.52 -5.24
N ALA A 229 -24.84 19.53 -4.55
CA ALA A 229 -25.66 18.48 -3.94
C ALA A 229 -25.13 18.30 -2.52
N ALA A 230 -25.87 18.83 -1.55
CA ALA A 230 -25.67 18.47 -0.15
C ALA A 230 -25.83 16.95 -0.05
N VAL A 231 -24.76 16.24 0.30
CA VAL A 231 -24.91 14.90 0.87
C VAL A 231 -25.55 15.14 2.24
N PRO A 232 -26.78 14.64 2.50
CA PRO A 232 -27.41 14.84 3.78
C PRO A 232 -26.51 14.26 4.87
N ALA A 233 -26.38 14.98 5.98
CA ALA A 233 -25.74 14.49 7.17
C ALA A 233 -26.39 13.14 7.52
N ALA A 234 -25.63 12.05 7.40
CA ALA A 234 -26.04 10.77 7.94
C ALA A 234 -25.97 10.86 9.47
N THR A 235 -27.01 11.42 10.08
CA THR A 235 -27.42 11.07 11.43
C THR A 235 -27.89 9.62 11.41
N ALA A 236 -26.96 8.70 11.57
CA ALA A 236 -27.25 7.35 12.01
C ALA A 236 -26.48 7.14 13.32
N ALA A 237 -27.22 6.97 14.41
CA ALA A 237 -26.68 6.48 15.68
C ALA A 237 -25.89 5.17 15.43
N PRO A 238 -24.83 4.89 16.21
CA PRO A 238 -24.11 3.64 16.06
C PRO A 238 -25.07 2.47 16.27
N ALA A 239 -25.17 1.58 15.28
CA ALA A 239 -25.86 0.32 15.44
C ALA A 239 -25.14 -0.47 16.55
N VAL A 240 -25.79 -0.57 17.71
CA VAL A 240 -25.42 -1.52 18.76
C VAL A 240 -25.55 -2.92 18.16
N LEU A 241 -24.42 -3.58 17.94
CA LEU A 241 -24.40 -5.01 17.64
C LEU A 241 -25.13 -5.74 18.78
N PRO A 242 -26.17 -6.55 18.51
CA PRO A 242 -26.80 -7.35 19.55
C PRO A 242 -25.78 -8.36 20.08
N ALA A 243 -25.73 -8.48 21.42
CA ALA A 243 -24.94 -9.51 22.10
C ALA A 243 -25.27 -10.91 21.55
N PRO A 244 -24.27 -11.83 21.48
CA PRO A 244 -24.51 -13.18 21.01
C PRO A 244 -25.56 -13.85 21.91
N ARG A 245 -26.64 -14.34 21.31
CA ARG A 245 -27.64 -15.14 22.02
C ARG A 245 -27.05 -16.52 22.30
N SER A 246 -26.92 -16.84 23.57
CA SER A 246 -26.76 -18.21 24.06
C SER A 246 -28.02 -19.01 23.75
N ALA A 247 -27.89 -20.06 22.94
CA ALA A 247 -28.82 -21.19 22.84
C ALA A 247 -28.06 -22.31 22.10
N GLU A 248 -27.45 -23.27 22.81
CA GLU A 248 -28.11 -24.55 23.14
C GLU A 248 -29.04 -25.04 22.03
N GLN A 249 -28.52 -25.88 21.12
CA GLN A 249 -29.20 -27.10 20.71
C GLN A 249 -28.20 -28.23 20.49
N PRO A 250 -28.52 -29.47 20.94
CA PRO A 250 -27.56 -30.56 21.06
C PRO A 250 -27.26 -31.22 19.71
N ILE A 251 -25.99 -31.55 19.52
CA ILE A 251 -25.52 -32.41 18.44
C ILE A 251 -26.08 -33.81 18.70
N SER A 252 -26.99 -34.26 17.84
CA SER A 252 -27.55 -35.61 17.88
C SER A 252 -26.42 -36.65 17.76
N ALA A 253 -26.28 -37.46 18.80
CA ALA A 253 -25.34 -38.56 18.89
C ALA A 253 -25.70 -39.65 17.85
N ALA A 254 -24.85 -39.82 16.85
CA ALA A 254 -24.83 -41.04 16.06
C ALA A 254 -24.40 -42.19 16.99
N ARG A 255 -25.35 -43.09 17.26
CA ARG A 255 -25.21 -44.28 18.10
C ARG A 255 -24.04 -45.14 17.64
N ALA A 256 -23.09 -45.36 18.54
CA ALA A 256 -22.25 -46.55 18.55
C ALA A 256 -23.13 -47.77 18.85
N GLY A 257 -23.32 -48.62 17.83
CA GLY A 257 -23.85 -49.96 17.99
C GLY A 257 -22.73 -50.90 18.40
N SER A 258 -22.81 -51.39 19.63
CA SER A 258 -22.03 -52.48 20.19
C SER A 258 -22.10 -53.76 19.33
N ALA A 259 -20.94 -54.34 19.02
CA ALA A 259 -20.79 -55.80 18.95
C ALA A 259 -19.41 -56.18 19.47
N ALA A 260 -19.33 -56.45 20.78
CA ALA A 260 -18.26 -57.27 21.34
C ALA A 260 -18.44 -58.72 20.85
N ARG A 261 -17.39 -59.32 20.32
CA ARG A 261 -17.19 -60.78 20.40
C ARG A 261 -15.73 -61.09 20.73
N ALA A 262 -15.61 -61.97 21.72
CA ALA A 262 -14.43 -62.47 22.39
C ALA A 262 -13.45 -63.25 21.50
N GLY A 263 -12.21 -63.38 22.01
CA GLY A 263 -11.19 -64.35 21.56
C GLY A 263 -9.77 -63.79 21.76
N SER A 264 -9.24 -63.78 22.98
CA SER A 264 -8.41 -64.83 23.59
C SER A 264 -6.90 -64.79 23.23
N ALA A 265 -6.13 -64.31 24.23
CA ALA A 265 -4.82 -64.79 24.69
C ALA A 265 -3.50 -64.37 23.99
N PRO A 266 -2.37 -64.35 24.74
CA PRO A 266 -1.18 -63.53 24.47
C PRO A 266 0.11 -64.34 24.21
N ALA A 267 1.18 -63.65 23.78
CA ALA A 267 2.62 -63.97 23.90
C ALA A 267 3.34 -63.22 22.75
N SER A 268 4.54 -62.66 22.81
CA SER A 268 5.64 -62.70 23.78
C SER A 268 6.69 -61.73 23.21
N HIS A 269 7.30 -60.91 24.06
CA HIS A 269 8.66 -60.42 23.80
C HIS A 269 9.65 -61.60 23.85
N PRO A 270 10.78 -61.51 23.14
CA PRO A 270 12.01 -61.60 23.90
C PRO A 270 12.98 -60.46 23.58
N ASP A 271 13.73 -60.10 24.62
CA ASP A 271 14.99 -59.36 24.55
C ASP A 271 16.01 -60.07 23.65
N SER A 272 16.74 -59.29 22.87
CA SER A 272 18.20 -59.38 22.66
C SER A 272 18.70 -58.04 22.14
#